data_AF-Q0EWB2-F1
#
_entry.id   AF-Q0EWB2-F1
#
_cell.length_a   1.000
_cell.length_b   1.000
_cell.length_c   1.000
_cell.angle_alpha   90.00
_cell.angle_beta   90.00
_cell.angle_gamma   90.00
#
_symmetry.space_group_name_H-M   'P 1'
#
loop_
_entity.id
_entity.type
_entity.pdbx_description
1 polymer ?
#
loop_
_entity_poly.entity_id
_entity_poly.type
_entity_poly.pdbx_seq_one_letter_code
_entity_poly.pdbx_strand_id
1 'polypeptide(L)'
;MSEAWIIVLRKACKINSQAAVATQIGMSPAVVNQVLKGTYNGRLDNVQKRVEGALMGITVDCPVIGDIPLNRCIENQSRPFAATNPLRVMLHRACKTCRNNRNTGGSDE
;
A
#
# COMPACT_ATOMS: atom_id res chain seq x y z
N MET A 1 1.29 -22.02 -1.49
CA MET A 1 1.37 -20.76 -2.25
C MET A 1 2.11 -19.75 -1.39
N SER A 2 3.32 -19.39 -1.77
CA SER A 2 4.32 -18.81 -0.87
C SER A 2 3.95 -17.40 -0.39
N GLU A 3 3.97 -17.23 0.93
CA GLU A 3 3.91 -15.97 1.66
C GLU A 3 5.20 -15.12 1.46
N ALA A 4 5.65 -14.95 0.21
CA ALA A 4 6.93 -14.28 -0.11
C ALA A 4 7.02 -12.88 0.52
N TRP A 5 5.92 -12.14 0.50
CA TRP A 5 5.83 -10.83 1.14
C TRP A 5 5.96 -10.91 2.67
N ILE A 6 5.50 -11.98 3.34
CA ILE A 6 5.69 -12.17 4.79
C ILE A 6 7.15 -12.44 5.11
N ILE A 7 7.85 -13.22 4.28
CA ILE A 7 9.30 -13.44 4.42
C ILE A 7 10.05 -12.11 4.31
N VAL A 8 9.71 -11.29 3.31
CA VAL A 8 10.28 -9.95 3.13
C VAL A 8 9.99 -9.06 4.34
N LEU A 9 8.75 -9.04 4.83
CA LEU A 9 8.36 -8.29 6.02
C LEU A 9 9.15 -8.74 7.27
N ARG A 10 9.28 -10.07 7.49
CA ARG A 10 10.09 -10.63 8.59
C ARG A 10 11.54 -10.20 8.47
N LYS A 11 12.14 -10.27 7.27
CA LYS A 11 13.53 -9.87 7.02
C LYS A 11 13.73 -8.37 7.29
N ALA A 12 12.84 -7.52 6.79
CA ALA A 12 12.89 -6.09 7.02
C ALA A 12 12.84 -5.75 8.52
N CYS A 13 11.96 -6.42 9.28
CA CYS A 13 11.85 -6.27 10.74
C CYS A 13 12.99 -6.90 11.55
N LYS A 14 13.86 -7.70 10.92
CA LYS A 14 15.12 -8.17 11.55
C LYS A 14 16.25 -7.15 11.35
N ILE A 15 16.27 -6.46 10.21
CA ILE A 15 17.27 -5.44 9.87
C ILE A 15 16.92 -4.12 10.57
N ASN A 16 15.64 -3.77 10.61
CA ASN A 16 15.11 -2.55 11.20
C ASN A 16 14.09 -2.88 12.30
N SER A 17 13.67 -1.89 13.09
CA SER A 17 12.59 -2.09 14.05
C SER A 17 11.23 -2.26 13.37
N GLN A 18 10.31 -3.01 14.01
CA GLN A 18 8.92 -3.12 13.53
C GLN A 18 8.25 -1.75 13.36
N ALA A 19 8.59 -0.78 14.22
CA ALA A 19 8.07 0.58 14.12
C ALA A 19 8.59 1.30 12.87
N ALA A 20 9.87 1.18 12.54
CA ALA A 20 10.44 1.75 11.33
C ALA A 20 9.82 1.13 10.07
N VAL A 21 9.68 -0.20 10.05
CA VAL A 21 9.06 -0.92 8.92
C VAL A 21 7.58 -0.55 8.78
N ALA A 22 6.85 -0.42 9.90
CA ALA A 22 5.46 0.01 9.89
C ALA A 22 5.29 1.40 9.24
N THR A 23 6.14 2.35 9.60
CA THR A 23 6.17 3.68 8.97
C THR A 23 6.45 3.58 7.47
N GLN A 24 7.42 2.75 7.06
CA GLN A 24 7.78 2.57 5.65
C GLN A 24 6.64 2.02 4.80
N ILE A 25 5.87 1.05 5.32
CA ILE A 25 4.71 0.48 4.61
C ILE A 25 3.40 1.29 4.84
N GLY A 26 3.46 2.34 5.66
CA GLY A 26 2.33 3.21 6.00
C GLY A 26 1.25 2.52 6.83
N MET A 27 1.64 1.65 7.77
CA MET A 27 0.77 0.93 8.71
C MET A 27 1.16 1.22 10.16
N SER A 28 0.33 0.80 11.12
CA SER A 28 0.70 0.88 12.53
C SER A 28 1.63 -0.27 12.94
N PRO A 29 2.51 -0.06 13.94
CA PRO A 29 3.35 -1.14 14.48
C PRO A 29 2.51 -2.32 15.01
N ALA A 30 1.31 -2.06 15.53
CA ALA A 30 0.39 -3.09 16.01
C ALA A 30 -0.07 -4.02 14.87
N VAL A 31 -0.39 -3.48 13.69
CA VAL A 31 -0.74 -4.29 12.51
C VAL A 31 0.44 -5.18 12.12
N VAL A 32 1.65 -4.63 12.05
CA VAL A 32 2.86 -5.42 11.74
C VAL A 32 3.05 -6.55 12.75
N ASN A 33 2.89 -6.28 14.04
CA ASN A 33 3.01 -7.29 15.08
C ASN A 33 1.98 -8.43 14.92
N GLN A 34 0.72 -8.09 14.71
CA GLN A 34 -0.36 -9.05 14.54
C GLN A 34 -0.19 -9.89 13.27
N VAL A 35 0.25 -9.28 12.17
CA VAL A 35 0.55 -9.99 10.91
C VAL A 35 1.68 -10.99 11.11
N LEU A 36 2.77 -10.58 11.77
CA LEU A 36 3.91 -11.47 12.05
C LEU A 36 3.56 -12.62 13.00
N LYS A 37 2.56 -12.46 13.86
CA LYS A 37 2.00 -13.48 14.75
C LYS A 37 0.89 -14.32 14.12
N GLY A 38 0.42 -13.97 12.92
CA GLY A 38 -0.72 -14.64 12.28
C GLY A 38 -2.07 -14.38 12.95
N THR A 39 -2.19 -13.30 13.74
CA THR A 39 -3.41 -12.95 14.49
C THR A 39 -4.16 -11.75 13.91
N TYR A 40 -3.69 -11.21 12.79
CA TYR A 40 -4.32 -10.07 12.14
C TYR A 40 -5.58 -10.49 11.38
N ASN A 41 -6.75 -10.09 11.88
CA ASN A 41 -8.06 -10.39 11.29
C ASN A 41 -8.55 -9.33 10.29
N GLY A 42 -7.71 -8.32 9.98
CA GLY A 42 -8.05 -7.29 9.01
C GLY A 42 -7.78 -7.71 7.56
N ARG A 43 -7.77 -6.72 6.68
CA ARG A 43 -7.50 -6.89 5.24
C ARG A 43 -6.03 -7.20 4.96
N LEU A 44 -5.68 -8.49 5.00
CA LEU A 44 -4.32 -8.98 4.70
C LEU A 44 -3.86 -8.61 3.28
N ASP A 45 -4.79 -8.57 2.32
CA ASP A 45 -4.54 -8.11 0.94
C ASP A 45 -3.99 -6.67 0.90
N ASN A 46 -4.50 -5.78 1.75
CA ASN A 46 -3.99 -4.41 1.86
C ASN A 46 -2.61 -4.34 2.51
N VAL A 47 -2.32 -5.22 3.47
CA VAL A 47 -0.97 -5.31 4.06
C VAL A 47 0.03 -5.82 3.02
N GLN A 48 -0.33 -6.87 2.29
CA GLN A 48 0.48 -7.45 1.24
C GLN A 48 0.86 -6.39 0.19
N LYS A 49 -0.13 -5.69 -0.39
CA LYS A 49 0.14 -4.67 -1.43
C LYS A 49 1.05 -3.54 -0.95
N ARG A 50 0.97 -3.18 0.34
CA ARG A 50 1.85 -2.17 0.93
C ARG A 50 3.27 -2.68 1.12
N VAL A 51 3.44 -3.93 1.54
CA VAL A 51 4.75 -4.58 1.61
C VAL A 51 5.36 -4.71 0.22
N GLU A 52 4.59 -5.15 -0.77
CA GLU A 52 5.03 -5.26 -2.16
C GLU A 52 5.52 -3.93 -2.71
N GLY A 53 4.76 -2.85 -2.52
CA GLY A 53 5.15 -1.53 -2.98
C GLY A 53 6.36 -0.94 -2.24
N ALA A 54 6.42 -1.10 -0.92
CA ALA A 54 7.42 -0.41 -0.11
C ALA A 54 8.74 -1.19 0.08
N LEU A 55 8.69 -2.52 0.04
CA LEU A 55 9.82 -3.40 0.35
C LEU A 55 10.24 -4.28 -0.83
N MET A 56 9.35 -4.55 -1.80
CA MET A 56 9.65 -5.41 -2.96
C MET A 56 9.78 -4.62 -4.27
N GLY A 57 9.57 -3.30 -4.24
CA GLY A 57 9.75 -2.43 -5.40
C GLY A 57 8.64 -2.52 -6.44
N ILE A 58 7.46 -3.05 -6.07
CA ILE A 58 6.32 -3.09 -7.00
C ILE A 58 5.80 -1.68 -7.25
N THR A 59 5.77 -1.28 -8.52
CA THR A 59 5.23 0.00 -8.96
C THR A 59 3.96 -0.20 -9.79
N VAL A 60 3.21 0.89 -9.94
CA VAL A 60 2.04 0.97 -10.81
C VAL A 60 2.08 2.29 -11.56
N ASP A 61 1.57 2.25 -12.78
CA ASP A 61 1.42 3.46 -13.59
C ASP A 61 0.17 4.24 -13.17
N CYS A 62 0.40 5.43 -12.61
CA CYS A 62 -0.62 6.36 -12.18
C CYS A 62 -0.89 7.38 -13.28
N PRO A 63 -2.15 7.58 -13.70
CA PRO A 63 -2.49 8.54 -14.76
C PRO A 63 -2.19 10.01 -14.43
N VAL A 64 -1.83 10.32 -13.17
CA VAL A 64 -1.50 11.68 -12.72
C VAL A 64 -0.02 11.86 -12.40
N ILE A 65 0.64 10.84 -11.84
CA ILE A 65 2.03 10.94 -11.35
C ILE A 65 3.01 10.20 -12.27
N GLY A 66 2.53 9.24 -13.08
CA GLY A 66 3.36 8.28 -13.79
C GLY A 66 3.69 7.06 -12.93
N ASP A 67 4.86 6.47 -13.15
CA ASP A 67 5.30 5.30 -12.40
C ASP A 67 5.48 5.64 -10.90
N ILE A 68 4.72 4.97 -10.04
CA ILE A 68 4.75 5.19 -8.58
C ILE A 68 4.76 3.88 -7.81
N PRO A 69 5.43 3.81 -6.65
CA PRO A 69 5.32 2.66 -5.76
C PRO A 69 3.88 2.35 -5.37
N LEU A 70 3.50 1.06 -5.36
CA LEU A 70 2.13 0.62 -5.08
C LEU A 70 1.61 1.11 -3.72
N ASN A 71 2.47 1.12 -2.69
CA ASN A 71 2.12 1.64 -1.36
C ASN A 71 1.75 3.14 -1.40
N ARG A 72 2.44 3.94 -2.23
CA ARG A 72 2.14 5.37 -2.43
C ARG A 72 0.85 5.56 -3.23
N CYS A 73 0.56 4.68 -4.20
CA CYS A 73 -0.72 4.68 -4.89
C CYS A 73 -1.88 4.48 -3.90
N ILE A 74 -1.79 3.46 -3.06
CA ILE A 74 -2.79 3.15 -2.02
C ILE A 74 -2.93 4.31 -1.03
N GLU A 75 -1.81 4.90 -0.61
CA GLU A 75 -1.80 6.06 0.28
C GLU A 75 -2.57 7.23 -0.35
N ASN A 76 -2.26 7.59 -1.60
CA ASN A 76 -2.94 8.68 -2.31
C ASN A 76 -4.44 8.47 -2.44
N GLN A 77 -4.88 7.23 -2.72
CA GLN A 77 -6.29 6.85 -2.80
C GLN A 77 -7.00 6.90 -1.44
N SER A 78 -6.28 6.68 -0.34
CA SER A 78 -6.85 6.63 1.01
C SER A 78 -7.07 8.01 1.65
N ARG A 79 -6.31 9.02 1.22
CA ARG A 79 -6.36 10.37 1.77
C ARG A 79 -7.68 11.09 1.38
N PRO A 80 -8.26 11.93 2.25
CA PRO A 80 -9.51 12.66 1.99
C PRO A 80 -9.33 13.76 0.92
N PHE A 81 -10.40 14.09 0.20
CA PHE A 81 -10.38 15.16 -0.80
C PHE A 81 -9.94 16.51 -0.18
N ALA A 82 -9.11 17.26 -0.90
CA ALA A 82 -8.65 18.59 -0.51
C ALA A 82 -8.63 19.51 -1.74
N ALA A 83 -9.50 20.51 -1.76
CA ALA A 83 -9.64 21.44 -2.89
C ALA A 83 -8.46 22.42 -3.05
N THR A 84 -7.73 22.69 -1.96
CA THR A 84 -6.61 23.65 -1.92
C THR A 84 -5.32 23.11 -2.53
N ASN A 85 -5.27 21.84 -2.93
CA ASN A 85 -4.09 21.22 -3.54
C ASN A 85 -4.44 20.67 -4.93
N PRO A 86 -3.94 21.29 -6.03
CA PRO A 86 -4.25 20.86 -7.39
C PRO A 86 -3.95 19.39 -7.66
N LEU A 87 -2.83 18.87 -7.13
CA LEU A 87 -2.48 17.46 -7.28
C LEU A 87 -3.51 16.55 -6.60
N ARG A 88 -3.99 16.92 -5.40
CA ARG A 88 -5.05 16.17 -4.70
C ARG A 88 -6.37 16.19 -5.45
N VAL A 89 -6.70 17.30 -6.12
CA VAL A 89 -7.87 17.40 -7.00
C VAL A 89 -7.73 16.48 -8.21
N MET A 90 -6.58 16.51 -8.90
CA MET A 90 -6.31 15.64 -10.04
C MET A 90 -6.37 14.16 -9.67
N LEU A 91 -5.70 13.77 -8.57
CA LEU A 91 -5.73 12.41 -8.05
C LEU A 91 -7.15 11.97 -7.69
N HIS A 92 -7.92 12.81 -6.99
CA HIS A 92 -9.29 12.43 -6.60
C HIS A 92 -10.20 12.21 -7.81
N ARG A 93 -10.02 12.97 -8.90
CA ARG A 93 -10.77 12.78 -10.15
C ARG A 93 -10.33 11.51 -10.87
N ALA A 94 -9.03 11.36 -11.12
CA ALA A 94 -8.49 10.24 -11.88
C ALA A 94 -8.67 8.90 -11.17
N CYS A 95 -8.51 8.86 -9.84
CA CYS A 95 -8.64 7.62 -9.07
C CYS A 95 -10.05 7.02 -9.13
N LYS A 96 -11.11 7.77 -9.47
CA LYS A 96 -12.47 7.21 -9.55
C LYS A 96 -12.64 6.18 -10.66
N THR A 97 -11.89 6.33 -11.75
CA THR A 97 -11.98 5.49 -12.96
C THR A 97 -10.68 4.75 -13.28
N CYS A 98 -9.63 4.96 -12.48
CA CYS A 98 -8.32 4.34 -12.69
C CYS A 98 -8.37 2.82 -12.44
N ARG A 99 -7.69 2.03 -13.29
CA ARG A 99 -7.55 0.57 -13.14
C ARG A 99 -6.97 0.13 -11.79
N ASN A 100 -6.17 0.98 -11.15
CA ASN A 100 -5.53 0.70 -9.86
C ASN A 100 -6.41 1.08 -8.66
N ASN A 101 -7.65 1.53 -8.87
CA ASN A 101 -8.55 1.96 -7.81
C ASN A 101 -8.95 0.76 -6.92
N ARG A 102 -8.73 0.89 -5.62
CA ARG A 102 -8.99 -0.17 -4.63
C ARG A 102 -10.47 -0.45 -4.35
N ASN A 103 -11.38 0.44 -4.76
CA ASN A 103 -12.82 0.34 -4.48
C ASN A 103 -13.63 -0.26 -5.65
N THR A 104 -13.14 -0.08 -6.87
CA THR A 104 -13.67 -0.76 -8.05
C THR A 104 -12.87 -2.04 -8.19
N GLY A 105 -13.37 -3.15 -7.65
CA GLY A 105 -12.71 -4.45 -7.76
C GLY A 105 -12.35 -4.72 -9.22
N GLY A 106 -11.08 -5.04 -9.46
CA GLY A 106 -10.55 -5.26 -10.81
C GLY A 106 -11.39 -6.25 -11.59
N SER A 107 -12.05 -5.77 -12.64
CA SER A 107 -12.32 -6.58 -13.82
C SER A 107 -11.01 -6.60 -14.61
N ASP A 108 -10.20 -7.63 -14.34
CA ASP A 108 -9.10 -8.02 -15.22
C ASP A 108 -9.72 -8.44 -16.57
N GLU A 109 -9.26 -7.83 -17.66
CA GLU A 109 -9.41 -8.30 -19.04
C GLU A 109 -8.02 -8.45 -19.66
#